data_AF-F5VFP0-F1
#
_entry.id   AF-F5VFP0-F1
#
_cell.length_a   1.000
_cell.length_b   1.000
_cell.length_c   1.000
_cell.angle_alpha   90.00
_cell.angle_beta   90.00
_cell.angle_gamma   90.00
#
_symmetry.space_group_name_H-M   'P 1'
#
loop_
_entity.id
_entity.type
_entity.pdbx_description
1 polymer ?
#
loop_
_entity_poly.entity_id
_entity_poly.type
_entity_poly.pdbx_seq_one_letter_code
_entity_poly.pdbx_strand_id
1 'polypeptide(L)'
;MVDSRSLIQKLTIESEPNAKLAISNINNVNVTPGEHLKFNNLDDMGNGYFVDIKDSSKAASFDATYTNLQKLTYKGKKITKVIMHFSTASGYWHDQYWHAELANNIYYGFRSWGGAKNIRFEWFYEDGSKVNFENGTAYLTVASLNTYLQKNQWGHERTTVISGGKGLALYGSSVSLHNGNELYSSKANSIDISGRARATDGPDSKPDQKLIDNFFPNQKDITNTNMPYKWDTASSPDRYYGAGLIALNGSDLAVIIDVKNDDRPNGTEPWNAQWANFGTIIPETPNINRPELTVHYHHTNVALQH
;
A
#
# COMPACT_ATOMS: atom_id res chain seq x y z
N MET A 1 -3.97 -5.25 16.10
CA MET A 1 -3.40 -6.06 15.01
C MET A 1 -4.37 -7.17 14.66
N VAL A 2 -4.34 -7.67 13.44
CA VAL A 2 -5.16 -8.80 12.97
C VAL A 2 -4.28 -9.90 12.39
N ASP A 3 -4.67 -11.15 12.59
CA ASP A 3 -4.07 -12.31 11.94
C ASP A 3 -4.77 -12.54 10.59
N SER A 4 -4.01 -12.69 9.51
CA SER A 4 -4.56 -12.89 8.17
C SER A 4 -5.48 -14.10 8.06
N ARG A 5 -5.24 -15.15 8.86
CA ARG A 5 -6.05 -16.39 8.88
C ARG A 5 -7.44 -16.21 9.50
N SER A 6 -7.64 -15.12 10.25
CA SER A 6 -8.93 -14.80 10.87
C SER A 6 -9.85 -13.98 9.97
N LEU A 7 -9.37 -13.55 8.80
CA LEU A 7 -10.08 -12.64 7.92
C LEU A 7 -10.88 -13.40 6.87
N ILE A 8 -12.11 -12.95 6.64
CA ILE A 8 -12.94 -13.46 5.56
C ILE A 8 -12.73 -12.56 4.35
N GLN A 9 -11.90 -12.98 3.39
CA GLN A 9 -11.70 -12.24 2.15
C GLN A 9 -12.69 -12.70 1.07
N LYS A 10 -13.50 -11.77 0.56
CA LYS A 10 -14.42 -11.97 -0.57
C LYS A 10 -14.15 -11.03 -1.73
N LEU A 11 -13.25 -10.04 -1.57
CA LEU A 11 -12.73 -9.22 -2.66
C LEU A 11 -11.46 -9.89 -3.21
N THR A 12 -11.36 -9.98 -4.52
CA THR A 12 -10.17 -10.51 -5.22
C THR A 12 -9.69 -9.47 -6.22
N ILE A 13 -8.44 -9.06 -6.08
CA ILE A 13 -7.64 -8.25 -7.00
C ILE A 13 -6.44 -9.10 -7.40
N GLU A 14 -6.44 -9.54 -8.65
CA GLU A 14 -5.31 -10.22 -9.28
C GLU A 14 -4.77 -9.37 -10.43
N SER A 15 -3.65 -9.81 -11.02
CA SER A 15 -3.07 -9.17 -12.19
C SER A 15 -4.07 -9.10 -13.36
N GLU A 16 -4.31 -7.89 -13.84
CA GLU A 16 -5.20 -7.53 -14.95
C GLU A 16 -4.36 -7.04 -16.16
N PRO A 17 -3.58 -7.91 -16.83
CA PRO A 17 -2.66 -7.50 -17.89
C PRO A 17 -3.35 -6.88 -19.11
N ASN A 18 -4.66 -7.12 -19.27
CA ASN A 18 -5.48 -6.60 -20.37
C ASN A 18 -6.36 -5.42 -19.94
N ALA A 19 -6.21 -4.92 -18.71
CA ALA A 19 -6.93 -3.73 -18.27
C ALA A 19 -6.60 -2.52 -19.16
N LYS A 20 -7.57 -1.64 -19.31
CA LYS A 20 -7.41 -0.35 -19.98
C LYS A 20 -7.52 0.77 -18.97
N LEU A 21 -6.50 1.60 -18.91
CA LEU A 21 -6.49 2.83 -18.13
C LEU A 21 -6.80 4.02 -19.05
N ALA A 22 -7.74 4.85 -18.64
CA ALA A 22 -8.01 6.15 -19.25
C ALA A 22 -7.85 7.25 -18.19
N ILE A 23 -7.17 8.34 -18.53
CA ILE A 23 -7.04 9.52 -17.70
C ILE A 23 -8.00 10.60 -18.21
N SER A 24 -8.84 11.15 -17.32
CA SER A 24 -9.86 12.14 -17.65
C SER A 24 -10.03 13.17 -16.52
N ASN A 25 -10.97 14.12 -16.68
CA ASN A 25 -11.29 15.15 -15.69
C ASN A 25 -10.05 15.91 -15.18
N ILE A 26 -9.13 16.16 -16.10
CA ILE A 26 -7.80 16.74 -15.85
C ILE A 26 -7.93 18.21 -15.45
N ASN A 27 -7.37 18.54 -14.29
CA ASN A 27 -7.19 19.91 -13.82
C ASN A 27 -5.75 20.09 -13.33
N ASN A 28 -5.07 21.12 -13.85
CA ASN A 28 -3.71 21.51 -13.46
C ASN A 28 -2.64 20.38 -13.52
N VAL A 29 -2.83 19.37 -14.37
CA VAL A 29 -1.80 18.34 -14.64
C VAL A 29 -1.51 18.19 -16.13
N ASN A 30 -0.29 17.77 -16.45
CA ASN A 30 0.13 17.20 -17.73
C ASN A 30 0.01 15.69 -17.63
N VAL A 31 -0.44 15.04 -18.70
CA VAL A 31 -0.55 13.59 -18.79
C VAL A 31 0.23 13.15 -20.01
N THR A 32 1.22 12.29 -19.83
CA THR A 32 2.05 11.76 -20.92
C THR A 32 2.05 10.22 -20.87
N PRO A 33 2.08 9.53 -22.01
CA PRO A 33 2.23 8.08 -22.03
C PRO A 33 3.55 7.65 -21.37
N GLY A 34 3.51 6.57 -20.62
CA GLY A 34 4.69 5.90 -20.07
C GLY A 34 4.83 4.48 -20.59
N GLU A 35 6.07 4.08 -20.85
CA GLU A 35 6.43 2.75 -21.32
C GLU A 35 7.40 2.11 -20.34
N HIS A 36 7.29 0.79 -20.15
CA HIS A 36 8.16 0.02 -19.24
C HIS A 36 8.30 0.66 -17.85
N LEU A 37 7.17 0.99 -17.22
CA LEU A 37 7.13 1.57 -15.88
C LEU A 37 7.77 0.63 -14.86
N LYS A 38 8.60 1.16 -13.96
CA LYS A 38 9.31 0.39 -12.93
C LYS A 38 9.24 1.08 -11.57
N PHE A 39 8.17 0.88 -10.81
CA PHE A 39 7.96 1.64 -9.57
C PHE A 39 8.99 1.35 -8.47
N ASN A 40 9.57 0.13 -8.46
CA ASN A 40 10.66 -0.25 -7.56
C ASN A 40 12.05 -0.33 -8.25
N ASN A 41 12.18 0.25 -9.46
CA ASN A 41 13.36 0.20 -10.33
C ASN A 41 13.78 -1.21 -10.82
N LEU A 42 13.05 -2.27 -10.47
CA LEU A 42 13.38 -3.65 -10.80
C LEU A 42 12.35 -4.28 -11.73
N ASP A 43 11.09 -4.31 -11.28
CA ASP A 43 10.00 -5.00 -11.95
C ASP A 43 9.43 -4.16 -13.09
N ASP A 44 9.27 -4.76 -14.28
CA ASP A 44 8.57 -4.13 -15.41
C ASP A 44 7.06 -4.29 -15.22
N MET A 45 6.38 -3.16 -15.02
CA MET A 45 4.94 -3.07 -14.78
C MET A 45 4.15 -2.75 -16.06
N GLY A 46 4.84 -2.67 -17.19
CA GLY A 46 4.28 -2.38 -18.51
C GLY A 46 4.03 -0.89 -18.75
N ASN A 47 3.09 -0.60 -19.63
CA ASN A 47 2.79 0.76 -20.07
C ASN A 47 1.74 1.42 -19.17
N GLY A 48 1.62 2.74 -19.30
CA GLY A 48 0.67 3.53 -18.52
C GLY A 48 0.81 5.03 -18.79
N TYR A 49 0.72 5.83 -17.74
CA TYR A 49 0.80 7.29 -17.82
C TYR A 49 1.66 7.88 -16.71
N PHE A 50 2.45 8.90 -17.07
CA PHE A 50 3.00 9.87 -16.14
C PHE A 50 2.02 11.04 -16.00
N VAL A 51 1.79 11.49 -14.78
CA VAL A 51 0.93 12.63 -14.47
C VAL A 51 1.69 13.62 -13.61
N ASP A 52 1.99 14.79 -14.17
CA ASP A 52 2.79 15.84 -13.54
C ASP A 52 1.96 17.09 -13.28
N ILE A 53 2.13 17.71 -12.12
CA ILE A 53 1.53 19.02 -11.85
C ILE A 53 2.07 20.10 -12.80
N LYS A 54 1.19 20.95 -13.33
CA LYS A 54 1.56 22.07 -14.22
C LYS A 54 2.06 23.29 -13.45
N ASP A 55 1.34 23.63 -12.39
CA ASP A 55 1.59 24.79 -11.55
C ASP A 55 1.42 24.36 -10.09
N SER A 56 2.53 24.21 -9.38
CA SER A 56 2.52 23.72 -8.00
C SER A 56 1.74 24.64 -7.07
N SER A 57 1.55 25.93 -7.40
CA SER A 57 0.78 26.86 -6.56
C SER A 57 -0.74 26.64 -6.61
N LYS A 58 -1.23 25.74 -7.48
CA LYS A 58 -2.66 25.49 -7.69
C LYS A 58 -3.02 24.05 -7.37
N ALA A 59 -4.27 23.83 -6.95
CA ALA A 59 -4.81 22.49 -6.77
C ALA A 59 -4.81 21.72 -8.09
N ALA A 60 -4.46 20.44 -8.03
CA ALA A 60 -4.40 19.54 -9.18
C ALA A 60 -5.29 18.32 -8.94
N SER A 61 -5.90 17.81 -10.02
CA SER A 61 -6.76 16.62 -9.95
C SER A 61 -6.90 15.95 -11.31
N PHE A 62 -7.21 14.65 -11.29
CA PHE A 62 -7.57 13.87 -12.46
C PHE A 62 -8.30 12.59 -12.03
N ASP A 63 -8.98 11.95 -12.97
CA ASP A 63 -9.58 10.63 -12.77
C ASP A 63 -8.80 9.57 -13.55
N ALA A 64 -8.46 8.47 -12.88
CA ALA A 64 -7.94 7.26 -13.49
C ALA A 64 -9.04 6.21 -13.55
N THR A 65 -9.51 5.90 -14.76
CA THR A 65 -10.59 4.92 -14.98
C THR A 65 -10.02 3.64 -15.57
N TYR A 66 -10.08 2.57 -14.79
CA TYR A 66 -9.70 1.21 -15.20
C TYR A 66 -10.93 0.45 -15.68
N THR A 67 -10.83 -0.14 -16.87
CA THR A 67 -11.88 -0.96 -17.49
C THR A 67 -11.29 -2.23 -18.09
N ASN A 68 -12.14 -3.07 -18.68
CA ASN A 68 -11.76 -4.39 -19.21
C ASN A 68 -11.15 -5.31 -18.12
N LEU A 69 -11.61 -5.15 -16.88
CA LEU A 69 -11.20 -5.96 -15.74
C LEU A 69 -11.85 -7.33 -15.83
N GLN A 70 -11.07 -8.39 -15.69
CA GLN A 70 -11.51 -9.79 -15.88
C GLN A 70 -11.38 -10.63 -14.60
N LYS A 71 -10.49 -10.26 -13.70
CA LYS A 71 -10.13 -11.01 -12.49
C LYS A 71 -10.50 -10.28 -11.19
N LEU A 72 -10.99 -9.04 -11.30
CA LEU A 72 -11.54 -8.31 -10.17
C LEU A 72 -12.94 -8.83 -9.78
N THR A 73 -13.10 -9.37 -8.57
CA THR A 73 -14.40 -9.89 -8.12
C THR A 73 -14.70 -9.55 -6.66
N TYR A 74 -15.98 -9.40 -6.32
CA TYR A 74 -16.44 -9.35 -4.95
C TYR A 74 -17.60 -10.33 -4.74
N LYS A 75 -17.47 -11.24 -3.76
CA LYS A 75 -18.41 -12.36 -3.54
C LYS A 75 -18.71 -13.17 -4.80
N GLY A 76 -17.70 -13.31 -5.68
CA GLY A 76 -17.82 -14.00 -6.97
C GLY A 76 -18.51 -13.18 -8.07
N LYS A 77 -19.08 -11.99 -7.80
CA LYS A 77 -19.59 -11.09 -8.84
C LYS A 77 -18.44 -10.25 -9.39
N LYS A 78 -18.32 -10.23 -10.72
CA LYS A 78 -17.25 -9.52 -11.45
C LYS A 78 -17.40 -8.01 -11.36
N ILE A 79 -16.33 -7.34 -10.93
CA ILE A 79 -16.17 -5.88 -10.98
C ILE A 79 -15.54 -5.54 -12.34
N THR A 80 -16.19 -4.70 -13.13
CA THR A 80 -15.78 -4.42 -14.51
C THR A 80 -15.09 -3.08 -14.68
N LYS A 81 -15.24 -2.18 -13.70
CA LYS A 81 -14.68 -0.84 -13.72
C LYS A 81 -14.28 -0.37 -12.32
N VAL A 82 -13.14 0.30 -12.24
CA VAL A 82 -12.68 1.03 -11.06
C VAL A 82 -12.33 2.45 -11.47
N ILE A 83 -12.79 3.44 -10.71
CA ILE A 83 -12.43 4.84 -10.89
C ILE A 83 -11.66 5.28 -9.64
N MET A 84 -10.49 5.86 -9.85
CA MET A 84 -9.70 6.52 -8.80
C MET A 84 -9.70 8.02 -9.09
N HIS A 85 -10.29 8.81 -8.20
CA HIS A 85 -10.31 10.26 -8.28
C HIS A 85 -9.13 10.81 -7.50
N PHE A 86 -8.12 11.32 -8.19
CA PHE A 86 -6.94 11.92 -7.59
C PHE A 86 -7.12 13.42 -7.39
N SER A 87 -6.71 13.94 -6.25
CA SER A 87 -6.53 15.37 -6.04
C SER A 87 -5.36 15.68 -5.10
N THR A 88 -4.85 16.90 -5.17
CA THR A 88 -3.92 17.44 -4.17
C THR A 88 -4.61 17.48 -2.79
N ALA A 89 -3.90 17.06 -1.74
CA ALA A 89 -4.38 17.22 -0.37
C ALA A 89 -4.24 18.67 0.11
N SER A 90 -5.28 19.24 0.72
CA SER A 90 -5.22 20.58 1.30
C SER A 90 -4.26 20.64 2.48
N GLY A 91 -3.46 21.70 2.58
CA GLY A 91 -2.56 21.93 3.73
C GLY A 91 -1.21 21.19 3.66
N TYR A 92 -0.96 20.43 2.59
CA TYR A 92 0.37 19.91 2.30
C TYR A 92 1.17 20.95 1.51
N TRP A 93 2.46 21.08 1.83
CA TRP A 93 3.38 21.89 1.04
C TRP A 93 3.27 21.46 -0.41
N HIS A 94 3.04 22.44 -1.27
CA HIS A 94 3.10 22.29 -2.71
C HIS A 94 4.55 22.02 -3.11
N ASP A 95 4.97 20.77 -2.93
CA ASP A 95 6.19 20.30 -3.55
C ASP A 95 6.06 20.53 -5.05
N GLN A 96 7.12 21.01 -5.67
CA GLN A 96 7.19 21.32 -7.10
C GLN A 96 7.00 20.06 -7.97
N TYR A 97 6.98 18.90 -7.33
CA TYR A 97 7.06 17.58 -7.94
C TYR A 97 5.84 16.70 -7.65
N TRP A 98 4.63 17.26 -7.45
CA TRP A 98 3.43 16.42 -7.36
C TRP A 98 3.26 15.62 -8.65
N HIS A 99 3.54 14.33 -8.54
CA HIS A 99 3.69 13.41 -9.65
C HIS A 99 3.10 12.04 -9.31
N ALA A 100 2.50 11.40 -10.32
CA ALA A 100 2.03 10.03 -10.24
C ALA A 100 2.36 9.25 -11.52
N GLU A 101 2.81 8.01 -11.36
CA GLU A 101 2.96 7.05 -12.46
C GLU A 101 1.91 5.95 -12.30
N LEU A 102 1.02 5.79 -13.27
CA LEU A 102 -0.07 4.81 -13.22
C LEU A 102 0.12 3.78 -14.31
N ALA A 103 0.26 2.51 -13.94
CA ALA A 103 0.30 1.40 -14.89
C ALA A 103 -1.11 1.08 -15.39
N ASN A 104 -1.22 0.56 -16.62
CA ASN A 104 -2.48 0.08 -17.18
C ASN A 104 -3.09 -1.05 -16.35
N ASN A 105 -2.25 -1.88 -15.73
CA ASN A 105 -2.65 -2.95 -14.84
C ASN A 105 -2.82 -2.43 -13.40
N ILE A 106 -4.06 -2.31 -12.96
CA ILE A 106 -4.44 -1.82 -11.62
C ILE A 106 -3.79 -2.61 -10.47
N TYR A 107 -3.44 -3.88 -10.69
CA TYR A 107 -2.78 -4.73 -9.69
C TYR A 107 -1.46 -4.16 -9.18
N TYR A 108 -0.75 -3.39 -10.01
CA TYR A 108 0.50 -2.75 -9.61
C TYR A 108 0.29 -1.46 -8.82
N GLY A 109 -0.93 -0.91 -8.77
CA GLY A 109 -1.18 0.38 -8.12
C GLY A 109 -0.51 1.52 -8.90
N PHE A 110 0.16 2.43 -8.20
CA PHE A 110 0.83 3.59 -8.80
C PHE A 110 2.08 3.99 -8.02
N ARG A 111 3.02 4.66 -8.70
CA ARG A 111 4.11 5.37 -8.03
C ARG A 111 3.66 6.79 -7.72
N SER A 112 3.97 7.25 -6.52
CA SER A 112 3.71 8.60 -6.03
C SER A 112 5.04 9.28 -5.80
N TRP A 113 5.22 10.49 -6.29
CA TRP A 113 6.35 11.35 -5.93
C TRP A 113 5.85 12.74 -5.57
N GLY A 114 6.36 13.33 -4.48
CA GLY A 114 6.11 14.72 -4.08
C GLY A 114 4.67 15.04 -3.68
N GLY A 115 4.46 15.60 -2.50
CA GLY A 115 3.12 15.99 -2.01
C GLY A 115 2.12 14.83 -1.81
N ALA A 116 1.12 15.07 -0.98
CA ALA A 116 0.10 14.08 -0.66
C ALA A 116 -0.99 13.97 -1.74
N LYS A 117 -1.46 12.74 -1.98
CA LYS A 117 -2.51 12.40 -2.95
C LYS A 117 -3.76 11.99 -2.19
N ASN A 118 -4.81 12.80 -2.28
CA ASN A 118 -6.15 12.37 -1.89
C ASN A 118 -6.72 11.50 -3.01
N ILE A 119 -7.21 10.33 -2.66
CA ILE A 119 -7.76 9.38 -3.63
C ILE A 119 -9.11 8.88 -3.15
N ARG A 120 -10.15 9.05 -3.97
CA ARG A 120 -11.43 8.37 -3.79
C ARG A 120 -11.57 7.23 -4.80
N PHE A 121 -11.88 6.04 -4.31
CA PHE A 121 -12.10 4.86 -5.13
C PHE A 121 -13.59 4.58 -5.26
N GLU A 122 -14.00 4.24 -6.48
CA GLU A 122 -15.34 3.75 -6.81
C GLU A 122 -15.23 2.48 -7.65
N TRP A 123 -15.99 1.44 -7.30
CA TRP A 123 -16.00 0.17 -8.01
C TRP A 123 -17.38 -0.10 -8.58
N PHE A 124 -17.45 -0.67 -9.78
CA PHE A 124 -18.70 -0.90 -10.47
C PHE A 124 -18.80 -2.32 -11.02
N TYR A 125 -19.98 -2.89 -10.91
CA TYR A 125 -20.36 -4.10 -11.62
C TYR A 125 -20.70 -3.79 -13.08
N GLU A 126 -20.90 -4.85 -13.88
CA GLU A 126 -21.27 -4.75 -15.30
C GLU A 126 -22.57 -3.98 -15.56
N ASP A 127 -23.55 -4.12 -14.68
CA ASP A 127 -24.83 -3.39 -14.72
C ASP A 127 -24.70 -1.88 -14.40
N GLY A 128 -23.49 -1.40 -14.09
CA GLY A 128 -23.22 -0.01 -13.74
C GLY A 128 -23.52 0.35 -12.28
N SER A 129 -24.03 -0.57 -11.47
CA SER A 129 -24.22 -0.35 -10.04
C SER A 129 -22.90 -0.32 -9.30
N LYS A 130 -22.81 0.52 -8.25
CA LYS A 130 -21.66 0.55 -7.36
C LYS A 130 -21.57 -0.77 -6.58
N VAL A 131 -20.36 -1.27 -6.40
CA VAL A 131 -20.07 -2.33 -5.45
C VAL A 131 -20.32 -1.79 -4.04
N ASN A 132 -20.97 -2.57 -3.19
CA ASN A 132 -21.16 -2.25 -1.79
C ASN A 132 -20.51 -3.34 -0.94
N PHE A 133 -19.42 -3.02 -0.27
CA PHE A 133 -18.67 -3.96 0.56
C PHE A 133 -19.35 -4.14 1.92
N GLU A 134 -19.72 -5.38 2.22
CA GLU A 134 -20.17 -5.77 3.55
C GLU A 134 -19.00 -5.76 4.53
N ASN A 135 -19.24 -5.18 5.71
CA ASN A 135 -18.27 -5.09 6.78
C ASN A 135 -17.67 -6.48 7.11
N GLY A 136 -16.35 -6.56 7.23
CA GLY A 136 -15.63 -7.79 7.56
C GLY A 136 -15.49 -8.80 6.42
N THR A 137 -15.80 -8.41 5.16
CA THR A 137 -15.73 -9.34 4.02
C THR A 137 -14.80 -8.89 2.89
N ALA A 138 -14.27 -7.68 2.94
CA ALA A 138 -13.39 -7.14 1.90
C ALA A 138 -12.25 -6.35 2.51
N TYR A 139 -11.03 -6.69 2.10
CA TYR A 139 -9.81 -6.06 2.60
C TYR A 139 -8.88 -5.70 1.44
N LEU A 140 -8.35 -4.49 1.46
CA LEU A 140 -7.19 -4.11 0.64
C LEU A 140 -5.93 -4.29 1.47
N THR A 141 -4.94 -4.96 0.89
CA THR A 141 -3.57 -4.96 1.39
C THR A 141 -2.87 -3.76 0.80
N VAL A 142 -2.44 -2.86 1.69
CA VAL A 142 -1.60 -1.71 1.35
C VAL A 142 -0.17 -2.14 1.57
N ALA A 143 0.53 -2.48 0.49
CA ALA A 143 1.90 -2.99 0.54
C ALA A 143 2.92 -1.90 0.21
N SER A 144 4.21 -2.21 0.36
CA SER A 144 5.33 -1.30 0.05
C SER A 144 5.28 -0.02 0.91
N LEU A 145 4.97 -0.16 2.21
CA LEU A 145 5.05 0.96 3.16
C LEU A 145 6.46 1.01 3.75
N ASN A 146 7.39 1.46 2.93
CA ASN A 146 8.79 1.56 3.26
C ASN A 146 9.04 2.69 4.26
N THR A 147 10.13 2.58 5.02
CA THR A 147 10.55 3.60 5.98
C THR A 147 12.06 3.68 5.98
N TYR A 148 12.54 4.90 5.77
CA TYR A 148 13.95 5.28 5.73
C TYR A 148 14.21 6.26 6.86
N LEU A 149 15.25 6.00 7.68
CA LEU A 149 15.57 6.80 8.86
C LEU A 149 17.08 7.01 8.96
N GLN A 150 17.68 7.46 7.86
CA GLN A 150 19.09 7.83 7.77
C GLN A 150 19.21 9.30 7.33
N LYS A 151 20.34 9.94 7.57
CA LYS A 151 20.49 11.40 7.37
C LYS A 151 20.23 11.84 5.93
N ASN A 152 20.67 11.06 4.95
CA ASN A 152 20.51 11.38 3.53
C ASN A 152 19.20 10.87 2.91
N GLN A 153 18.32 10.25 3.71
CA GLN A 153 17.04 9.75 3.25
C GLN A 153 16.16 9.44 4.48
N TRP A 154 15.25 10.35 4.78
CA TRP A 154 14.29 10.24 5.87
C TRP A 154 12.86 10.26 5.33
N GLY A 155 12.02 9.32 5.74
CA GLY A 155 10.60 9.38 5.47
C GLY A 155 9.88 8.06 5.72
N HIS A 156 8.59 8.17 6.05
CA HIS A 156 7.70 7.03 6.25
C HIS A 156 6.66 7.02 5.14
N GLU A 157 6.73 6.06 4.22
CA GLU A 157 5.68 5.85 3.24
C GLU A 157 4.41 5.45 3.99
N ARG A 158 3.33 6.19 3.74
CA ARG A 158 2.12 6.16 4.57
C ARG A 158 0.86 6.04 3.74
N THR A 159 -0.13 5.40 4.32
CA THR A 159 -1.50 5.46 3.85
C THR A 159 -2.43 5.83 5.01
N THR A 160 -3.24 6.86 4.81
CA THR A 160 -4.23 7.32 5.80
C THR A 160 -5.63 7.02 5.28
N VAL A 161 -6.43 6.28 6.04
CA VAL A 161 -7.84 6.05 5.70
C VAL A 161 -8.70 7.20 6.20
N ILE A 162 -9.42 7.85 5.29
CA ILE A 162 -10.27 9.01 5.59
C ILE A 162 -11.73 8.58 5.82
N SER A 163 -12.27 7.75 4.93
CA SER A 163 -13.64 7.23 5.03
C SER A 163 -13.80 5.97 4.19
N GLY A 164 -14.91 5.25 4.38
CA GLY A 164 -15.21 4.05 3.58
C GLY A 164 -14.45 2.79 3.98
N GLY A 165 -13.71 2.86 5.09
CA GLY A 165 -12.97 1.74 5.62
C GLY A 165 -12.27 2.06 6.93
N LYS A 166 -11.45 1.11 7.39
CA LYS A 166 -10.65 1.24 8.61
C LYS A 166 -9.26 0.61 8.40
N GLY A 167 -8.22 1.32 8.81
CA GLY A 167 -6.86 0.80 8.83
C GLY A 167 -6.69 -0.31 9.88
N LEU A 168 -5.99 -1.38 9.53
CA LEU A 168 -5.67 -2.50 10.40
C LEU A 168 -4.20 -2.86 10.24
N ALA A 169 -3.47 -2.93 11.35
CA ALA A 169 -2.12 -3.48 11.38
C ALA A 169 -2.17 -5.01 11.21
N LEU A 170 -1.36 -5.53 10.30
CA LEU A 170 -1.22 -6.97 10.06
C LEU A 170 -0.18 -7.55 11.01
N TYR A 171 -0.50 -8.68 11.64
CA TYR A 171 0.46 -9.38 12.51
C TYR A 171 1.73 -9.75 11.74
N GLY A 172 2.91 -9.62 12.36
CA GLY A 172 4.20 -9.91 11.72
C GLY A 172 4.69 -8.85 10.73
N SER A 173 3.87 -7.87 10.36
CA SER A 173 4.31 -6.71 9.57
C SER A 173 5.12 -5.73 10.44
N SER A 174 6.03 -4.99 9.80
CA SER A 174 6.67 -3.80 10.36
C SER A 174 5.75 -2.59 10.41
N VAL A 175 4.65 -2.61 9.65
CA VAL A 175 3.66 -1.53 9.59
C VAL A 175 2.70 -1.63 10.78
N SER A 176 2.54 -0.51 11.47
CA SER A 176 1.61 -0.35 12.59
C SER A 176 0.53 0.68 12.27
N LEU A 177 -0.53 0.65 13.08
CA LEU A 177 -1.61 1.62 13.02
C LEU A 177 -1.29 2.80 13.95
N HIS A 178 -1.33 4.01 13.39
CA HIS A 178 -1.10 5.27 14.08
C HIS A 178 -2.35 6.15 13.97
N ASN A 179 -2.60 6.98 14.97
CA ASN A 179 -3.71 7.95 14.99
C ASN A 179 -5.08 7.36 14.57
N GLY A 180 -5.29 6.07 14.86
CA GLY A 180 -6.51 5.34 14.55
C GLY A 180 -6.68 4.87 13.09
N ASN A 181 -6.03 5.49 12.10
CA ASN A 181 -6.26 5.20 10.66
C ASN A 181 -5.03 5.39 9.74
N GLU A 182 -3.85 5.70 10.28
CA GLU A 182 -2.61 5.84 9.52
C GLU A 182 -1.81 4.54 9.55
N LEU A 183 -1.39 4.05 8.39
CA LEU A 183 -0.57 2.85 8.25
C LEU A 183 0.82 3.26 7.76
N TYR A 184 1.84 3.05 8.60
CA TYR A 184 3.26 3.18 8.25
C TYR A 184 4.13 2.41 9.26
N SER A 185 5.41 2.19 8.96
CA SER A 185 6.37 1.62 9.91
C SER A 185 7.03 2.74 10.72
N SER A 186 7.05 2.63 12.05
CA SER A 186 7.76 3.59 12.91
C SER A 186 9.28 3.44 12.90
N LYS A 187 9.78 2.31 12.40
CA LYS A 187 11.21 1.99 12.32
C LYS A 187 11.61 1.77 10.88
N ALA A 188 12.89 1.98 10.57
CA ALA A 188 13.43 1.66 9.26
C ALA A 188 13.19 0.19 8.94
N ASN A 189 12.57 -0.08 7.79
CA ASN A 189 12.25 -1.42 7.29
C ASN A 189 12.84 -1.68 5.89
N SER A 190 13.52 -0.69 5.31
CA SER A 190 14.11 -0.78 3.97
C SER A 190 15.60 -1.06 3.98
N ILE A 191 16.35 -0.55 4.96
CA ILE A 191 17.80 -0.70 5.11
C ILE A 191 18.12 -1.18 6.52
N ASP A 192 18.93 -2.23 6.65
CA ASP A 192 19.34 -2.76 7.96
C ASP A 192 20.51 -1.99 8.58
N ILE A 193 20.80 -2.30 9.85
CA ILE A 193 21.87 -1.65 10.64
C ILE A 193 23.29 -1.88 10.08
N SER A 194 23.43 -2.77 9.10
CA SER A 194 24.68 -3.04 8.42
C SER A 194 24.78 -2.33 7.07
N GLY A 195 23.83 -1.44 6.74
CA GLY A 195 23.83 -0.69 5.48
C GLY A 195 23.39 -1.50 4.27
N ARG A 196 22.72 -2.64 4.46
CA ARG A 196 22.19 -3.44 3.34
C ARG A 196 20.76 -3.02 3.03
N ALA A 197 20.44 -2.81 1.75
CA ALA A 197 19.06 -2.67 1.31
C ALA A 197 18.35 -4.02 1.42
N ARG A 198 17.27 -4.09 2.21
CA ARG A 198 16.50 -5.31 2.48
C ARG A 198 15.21 -5.37 1.68
N ALA A 199 14.64 -4.21 1.37
CA ALA A 199 13.42 -4.08 0.58
C ALA A 199 13.56 -4.71 -0.81
N THR A 200 14.62 -4.36 -1.54
CA THR A 200 14.80 -4.76 -2.94
C THR A 200 15.91 -5.79 -3.18
N ASP A 201 16.89 -5.89 -2.27
CA ASP A 201 18.07 -6.72 -2.52
C ASP A 201 18.02 -8.08 -1.82
N GLY A 202 18.76 -9.03 -2.41
CA GLY A 202 18.84 -10.41 -1.94
C GLY A 202 19.83 -10.63 -0.79
N PRO A 203 19.98 -11.88 -0.34
CA PRO A 203 20.87 -12.25 0.77
C PRO A 203 22.34 -11.93 0.52
N ASP A 204 22.76 -11.87 -0.75
CA ASP A 204 24.14 -11.56 -1.16
C ASP A 204 24.43 -10.04 -1.24
N SER A 205 23.49 -9.19 -0.81
CA SER A 205 23.68 -7.75 -0.84
C SER A 205 24.84 -7.32 0.05
N LYS A 206 25.67 -6.43 -0.49
CA LYS A 206 26.81 -5.87 0.23
C LYS A 206 26.37 -4.62 0.99
N PRO A 207 26.92 -4.38 2.19
CA PRO A 207 26.81 -3.09 2.85
C PRO A 207 27.16 -1.93 1.91
N ASP A 208 26.31 -0.91 1.85
CA ASP A 208 26.65 0.36 1.21
C ASP A 208 27.26 1.30 2.26
N GLN A 209 28.56 1.57 2.12
CA GLN A 209 29.28 2.47 3.02
C GLN A 209 28.70 3.88 3.02
N LYS A 210 28.15 4.35 1.89
CA LYS A 210 27.50 5.68 1.83
C LYS A 210 26.25 5.74 2.69
N LEU A 211 25.50 4.64 2.81
CA LEU A 211 24.36 4.58 3.73
C LEU A 211 24.84 4.57 5.18
N ILE A 212 25.87 3.78 5.49
CA ILE A 212 26.45 3.67 6.83
C ILE A 212 26.98 5.02 7.33
N ASP A 213 27.68 5.77 6.47
CA ASP A 213 28.23 7.09 6.82
C ASP A 213 27.12 8.10 7.18
N ASN A 214 25.88 7.84 6.74
CA ASN A 214 24.70 8.65 7.02
C ASN A 214 23.85 8.14 8.18
N PHE A 215 24.27 7.08 8.87
CA PHE A 215 23.55 6.59 10.04
C PHE A 215 23.64 7.56 11.23
N PHE A 216 22.60 7.53 12.05
CA PHE A 216 22.61 8.18 13.35
C PHE A 216 23.35 7.31 14.38
N PRO A 217 23.92 7.89 15.46
CA PRO A 217 24.52 7.11 16.54
C PRO A 217 23.58 6.04 17.13
N ASN A 218 22.27 6.30 17.12
CA ASN A 218 21.22 5.40 17.60
C ASN A 218 20.53 4.60 16.46
N GLN A 219 21.16 4.42 15.29
CA GLN A 219 20.55 3.76 14.13
C GLN A 219 19.93 2.39 14.49
N LYS A 220 20.60 1.64 15.37
CA LYS A 220 20.14 0.33 15.82
C LYS A 220 18.77 0.36 16.50
N ASP A 221 18.46 1.44 17.22
CA ASP A 221 17.21 1.54 17.98
C ASP A 221 16.02 1.88 17.09
N ILE A 222 16.27 2.64 16.02
CA ILE A 222 15.28 3.10 15.05
C ILE A 222 15.16 2.19 13.83
N THR A 223 15.88 1.07 13.78
CA THR A 223 15.85 0.11 12.66
C THR A 223 15.25 -1.22 13.10
N ASN A 224 14.42 -1.83 12.26
CA ASN A 224 13.89 -3.17 12.53
C ASN A 224 15.01 -4.23 12.48
N THR A 225 14.95 -5.25 13.35
CA THR A 225 16.04 -6.23 13.47
C THR A 225 15.88 -7.45 12.58
N ASN A 226 14.66 -7.79 12.15
CA ASN A 226 14.32 -9.03 11.45
C ASN A 226 13.71 -8.77 10.07
N MET A 227 14.36 -7.94 9.26
CA MET A 227 13.92 -7.65 7.89
C MET A 227 14.16 -8.86 6.96
N PRO A 228 13.13 -9.39 6.27
CA PRO A 228 13.34 -10.34 5.18
C PRO A 228 14.10 -9.69 4.01
N TYR A 229 14.63 -10.51 3.09
CA TYR A 229 15.27 -10.01 1.87
C TYR A 229 14.26 -9.90 0.74
N LYS A 230 14.43 -8.93 -0.17
CA LYS A 230 13.53 -8.68 -1.31
C LYS A 230 12.05 -8.61 -0.94
N TRP A 231 11.73 -8.19 0.28
CA TRP A 231 10.34 -8.20 0.76
C TRP A 231 9.44 -7.27 -0.08
N ASP A 232 10.03 -6.21 -0.67
CA ASP A 232 9.36 -5.16 -1.43
C ASP A 232 9.50 -5.36 -2.96
N THR A 233 9.20 -6.58 -3.42
CA THR A 233 9.20 -6.93 -4.86
C THR A 233 7.87 -7.57 -5.24
N ALA A 234 7.47 -7.48 -6.50
CA ALA A 234 6.12 -7.85 -6.92
C ALA A 234 5.70 -9.29 -6.56
N SER A 235 6.65 -10.22 -6.54
CA SER A 235 6.43 -11.66 -6.34
C SER A 235 6.94 -12.21 -5.00
N SER A 236 7.43 -11.36 -4.10
CA SER A 236 8.00 -11.85 -2.83
C SER A 236 6.95 -12.49 -1.92
N PRO A 237 7.27 -13.63 -1.27
CA PRO A 237 6.40 -14.20 -0.24
C PRO A 237 6.37 -13.33 1.02
N ASP A 238 7.37 -12.46 1.22
CA ASP A 238 7.53 -11.63 2.42
C ASP A 238 6.91 -10.24 2.28
N ARG A 239 6.10 -9.99 1.22
CA ARG A 239 5.43 -8.69 1.00
C ARG A 239 4.57 -8.23 2.18
N TYR A 240 4.13 -9.16 3.05
CA TYR A 240 3.42 -8.80 4.29
C TYR A 240 4.23 -7.91 5.21
N TYR A 241 5.56 -8.03 5.17
CA TYR A 241 6.46 -7.40 6.13
C TYR A 241 6.38 -5.88 6.09
N GLY A 242 6.10 -5.27 4.94
CA GLY A 242 5.84 -3.83 4.82
C GLY A 242 4.40 -3.52 4.43
N ALA A 243 3.44 -4.32 4.90
CA ALA A 243 2.04 -4.16 4.53
C ALA A 243 1.12 -3.89 5.72
N GLY A 244 0.12 -3.04 5.51
CA GLY A 244 -1.07 -2.91 6.35
C GLY A 244 -2.32 -3.35 5.60
N LEU A 245 -3.47 -3.34 6.28
CA LEU A 245 -4.76 -3.65 5.64
C LEU A 245 -5.74 -2.48 5.79
N ILE A 246 -6.62 -2.32 4.80
CA ILE A 246 -7.82 -1.48 4.91
C ILE A 246 -9.01 -2.43 4.83
N ALA A 247 -9.78 -2.53 5.92
CA ALA A 247 -11.08 -3.19 5.89
C ALA A 247 -12.10 -2.25 5.24
N LEU A 248 -12.67 -2.66 4.11
CA LEU A 248 -13.63 -1.85 3.36
C LEU A 248 -15.04 -1.96 3.96
N ASN A 249 -15.79 -0.87 3.90
CA ASN A 249 -17.18 -0.83 4.30
C ASN A 249 -17.94 0.21 3.48
N GLY A 250 -19.02 -0.20 2.82
CA GLY A 250 -19.81 0.68 1.96
C GLY A 250 -19.35 0.67 0.51
N SER A 251 -19.69 1.72 -0.25
CA SER A 251 -19.50 1.79 -1.70
C SER A 251 -18.28 2.55 -2.18
N ASP A 252 -17.70 3.38 -1.31
CA ASP A 252 -16.65 4.32 -1.66
C ASP A 252 -15.56 4.26 -0.60
N LEU A 253 -14.30 4.38 -1.00
CA LEU A 253 -13.14 4.48 -0.10
C LEU A 253 -12.43 5.80 -0.37
N ALA A 254 -12.08 6.55 0.69
CA ALA A 254 -11.21 7.71 0.58
C ALA A 254 -9.93 7.49 1.40
N VAL A 255 -8.78 7.73 0.78
CA VAL A 255 -7.46 7.63 1.41
C VAL A 255 -6.56 8.82 1.05
N ILE A 256 -5.53 9.03 1.86
CA ILE A 256 -4.38 9.88 1.53
C ILE A 256 -3.14 9.02 1.42
N ILE A 257 -2.38 9.22 0.35
CA ILE A 257 -1.11 8.54 0.08
C ILE A 257 -0.01 9.59 0.05
N ASP A 258 0.97 9.45 0.95
CA ASP A 258 2.04 10.42 1.13
C ASP A 258 3.27 9.80 1.82
N VAL A 259 4.38 10.53 1.81
CA VAL A 259 5.54 10.23 2.65
C VAL A 259 5.54 11.20 3.83
N LYS A 260 5.34 10.67 5.02
CA LYS A 260 5.37 11.42 6.28
C LYS A 260 6.81 11.80 6.61
N ASN A 261 7.02 13.09 6.85
CA ASN A 261 8.32 13.73 7.10
C ASN A 261 8.26 14.81 8.20
N ASP A 262 7.19 14.84 8.99
CA ASP A 262 6.95 15.80 10.07
C ASP A 262 7.84 15.57 11.31
N ASP A 263 8.33 14.34 11.51
CA ASP A 263 9.28 13.95 12.58
C ASP A 263 10.74 13.98 12.13
N ARG A 264 10.99 14.46 10.91
CA ARG A 264 12.31 14.49 10.29
C ARG A 264 13.28 15.39 11.06
N PRO A 265 14.44 14.89 11.53
CA PRO A 265 15.43 15.71 12.18
C PRO A 265 15.99 16.80 11.26
N ASN A 266 16.37 17.94 11.84
CA ASN A 266 17.04 19.02 11.11
C ASN A 266 18.35 18.52 10.46
N GLY A 267 18.61 18.99 9.23
CA GLY A 267 19.83 18.64 8.49
C GLY A 267 19.82 17.25 7.86
N THR A 268 18.64 16.63 7.75
CA THR A 268 18.45 15.40 6.95
C THR A 268 17.87 15.74 5.59
N GLU A 269 17.86 14.78 4.66
CA GLU A 269 17.24 14.87 3.34
C GLU A 269 15.92 14.08 3.32
N PRO A 270 14.82 14.63 2.75
CA PRO A 270 13.54 13.95 2.73
C PRO A 270 13.48 12.89 1.63
N TRP A 271 12.81 11.78 1.93
CA TRP A 271 12.27 10.84 0.96
C TRP A 271 10.85 11.26 0.61
N ASN A 272 10.52 11.33 -0.67
CA ASN A 272 9.22 11.81 -1.14
C ASN A 272 8.61 10.90 -2.21
N ALA A 273 9.11 9.67 -2.35
CA ALA A 273 8.60 8.69 -3.31
C ALA A 273 7.91 7.55 -2.57
N GLN A 274 6.93 6.92 -3.21
CA GLN A 274 6.26 5.74 -2.68
C GLN A 274 5.73 4.91 -3.84
N TRP A 275 5.86 3.60 -3.75
CA TRP A 275 5.07 2.69 -4.58
C TRP A 275 3.80 2.32 -3.81
N ALA A 276 2.66 2.92 -4.18
CA ALA A 276 1.40 2.64 -3.52
C ALA A 276 0.69 1.46 -4.20
N ASN A 277 0.73 0.30 -3.55
CA ASN A 277 0.11 -0.93 -4.07
C ASN A 277 -1.10 -1.37 -3.22
N PHE A 278 -2.23 -1.61 -3.90
CA PHE A 278 -3.47 -2.10 -3.29
C PHE A 278 -3.83 -3.47 -3.88
N GLY A 279 -3.57 -4.54 -3.13
CA GLY A 279 -3.92 -5.91 -3.52
C GLY A 279 -4.96 -6.54 -2.59
N THR A 280 -5.34 -7.79 -2.84
CA THR A 280 -6.16 -8.59 -1.90
C THR A 280 -5.46 -9.81 -1.36
N ILE A 281 -4.22 -10.08 -1.81
CA ILE A 281 -3.38 -11.11 -1.22
C ILE A 281 -3.02 -10.63 0.18
N ILE A 282 -3.80 -11.08 1.16
CA ILE A 282 -3.48 -10.92 2.57
C ILE A 282 -2.45 -12.03 2.85
N PRO A 283 -1.16 -11.73 2.97
CA PRO A 283 -0.19 -12.80 3.00
C PRO A 283 -0.27 -13.54 4.34
N GLU A 284 -0.04 -14.85 4.31
CA GLU A 284 -0.09 -15.66 5.52
C GLU A 284 1.06 -15.26 6.44
N THR A 285 0.73 -14.96 7.69
CA THR A 285 1.78 -14.70 8.69
C THR A 285 2.52 -16.01 8.96
N PRO A 286 3.87 -16.03 8.96
CA PRO A 286 4.62 -17.24 9.25
C PRO A 286 4.19 -17.85 10.59
N ASN A 287 4.16 -19.19 10.65
CA ASN A 287 3.72 -19.97 11.81
C ASN A 287 4.55 -19.69 13.07
N ILE A 288 4.22 -18.62 13.80
CA ILE A 288 4.67 -18.40 15.17
C ILE A 288 3.50 -18.80 16.08
N ASN A 289 3.58 -20.03 16.60
CA ASN A 289 2.76 -20.61 17.66
C ASN A 289 1.24 -20.48 17.52
N ARG A 290 0.60 -21.49 16.94
CA ARG A 290 -0.81 -21.82 17.27
C ARG A 290 -0.89 -22.10 18.78
N PRO A 291 -1.74 -21.43 19.57
CA PRO A 291 -2.44 -22.18 20.60
C PRO A 291 -3.28 -23.22 19.85
N GLU A 292 -3.10 -24.50 20.16
CA GLU A 292 -4.09 -25.50 19.74
C GLU A 292 -5.45 -25.03 20.26
N LEU A 293 -6.42 -24.88 19.36
CA LEU A 293 -7.81 -24.72 19.75
C LEU A 293 -8.26 -26.05 20.36
N THR A 294 -8.06 -26.21 21.67
CA THR A 294 -8.70 -27.27 22.43
C THR A 294 -10.18 -26.90 22.56
N VAL A 295 -10.98 -27.30 21.57
CA VAL A 295 -12.44 -27.21 21.68
C VAL A 295 -12.88 -28.26 22.70
N HIS A 296 -13.12 -27.85 23.94
CA HIS A 296 -13.80 -28.69 24.90
C HIS A 296 -15.29 -28.73 24.55
N TYR A 297 -15.73 -29.80 23.90
CA TYR A 297 -17.15 -30.12 23.80
C TYR A 297 -17.66 -30.48 25.19
N HIS A 298 -18.42 -29.59 25.82
CA HIS A 298 -19.33 -29.99 26.89
C HIS A 298 -20.51 -30.70 26.25
N HIS A 299 -20.45 -32.03 26.14
CA HIS A 299 -21.65 -32.83 25.94
C HIS A 299 -22.51 -32.73 27.20
N THR A 300 -23.62 -31.99 27.12
CA THR A 300 -24.75 -32.21 28.02
C THR A 300 -25.37 -33.55 27.68
N ASN A 301 -25.12 -34.56 28.51
CA ASN A 301 -25.85 -35.83 28.45
C ASN A 301 -27.32 -35.56 28.79
N VAL A 302 -28.18 -35.51 27.78
CA VAL A 302 -29.62 -35.59 27.99
C VAL A 302 -29.96 -37.07 28.04
N ALA A 303 -30.28 -37.58 29.24
CA ALA A 303 -30.79 -38.93 29.39
C ALA A 303 -32.18 -39.01 28.73
N LEU A 304 -32.32 -39.88 27.73
CA LEU A 304 -33.62 -40.32 27.22
C LEU A 304 -34.21 -41.29 28.24
N GLN A 305 -35.30 -40.89 28.91
CA GLN A 305 -36.15 -41.82 29.65
C GLN A 305 -37.04 -42.57 28.65
N HIS A 306 -36.98 -43.89 28.70
CA HIS A 306 -37.92 -44.82 28.06
C HIS A 306 -39.14 -45.04 28.96
#